data_AF-A0A854CNH0-F1
#
_entry.id   AF-A0A854CNH0-F1
#
_cell.length_a   1.000
_cell.length_b   1.000
_cell.length_c   1.000
_cell.angle_alpha   90.00
_cell.angle_beta   90.00
_cell.angle_gamma   90.00
#
_symmetry.space_group_name_H-M   'P 1'
#
loop_
_entity.id
_entity.type
_entity.pdbx_description
1 polymer ?
#
loop_
_entity_poly.entity_id
_entity_poly.type
_entity_poly.pdbx_seq_one_letter_code
_entity_poly.pdbx_strand_id
1 'polypeptide(L)'
;MSPLPPPVCVAAGMLGAWAAALTWPQLGISLPGQRACALAIMLLGALINVVPKWRFRRAGTTVDPRRPQRCSALVQTGLHRYSRNPMYIGHALLLAGWAT
;
A
#
# COMPACT_ATOMS: atom_id res chain seq x y z
N MET A 1 8.93 2.28 22.10
CA MET A 1 9.35 1.98 20.71
C MET A 1 8.39 2.70 19.78
N SER A 2 8.88 3.56 18.88
CA SER A 2 8.02 4.24 17.91
C SER A 2 7.47 3.22 16.89
N PRO A 3 6.18 3.30 16.50
CA PRO A 3 5.62 2.37 15.52
C PRO A 3 6.31 2.55 14.18
N LEU A 4 6.75 1.44 13.57
CA LEU A 4 7.40 1.41 12.27
C LEU A 4 6.48 2.03 11.21
N PRO A 5 6.99 2.94 10.35
CA PRO A 5 6.21 3.49 9.27
C PRO A 5 5.77 2.38 8.30
N PRO A 6 4.50 2.37 7.84
CA PRO A 6 4.01 1.36 6.90
C PRO A 6 4.88 1.14 5.66
N PRO A 7 5.50 2.17 5.04
CA PRO A 7 6.41 1.97 3.91
C PRO A 7 7.62 1.08 4.21
N VAL A 8 8.12 1.10 5.45
CA VAL A 8 9.24 0.25 5.87
C VAL A 8 8.83 -1.22 5.90
N CYS A 9 7.62 -1.51 6.41
CA CYS A 9 7.08 -2.87 6.42
C CYS A 9 6.89 -3.40 4.98
N VAL A 10 6.42 -2.55 4.06
CA VAL A 10 6.26 -2.92 2.65
C VAL A 10 7.61 -3.19 1.98
N ALA A 11 8.60 -2.32 2.19
CA ALA A 11 9.94 -2.54 1.65
C ALA A 11 10.56 -3.84 2.17
N ALA A 12 10.41 -4.13 3.47
CA ALA A 12 10.84 -5.40 4.05
C ALA A 12 10.12 -6.60 3.42
N GLY A 13 8.80 -6.49 3.20
CA GLY A 13 8.02 -7.52 2.51
C GLY A 13 8.48 -7.75 1.06
N MET A 14 8.77 -6.68 0.30
CA MET A 14 9.29 -6.77 -1.06
C MET A 14 10.66 -7.45 -1.10
N LEU A 15 11.56 -7.09 -0.18
CA LEU A 15 12.86 -7.74 -0.04
C LEU A 15 12.73 -9.22 0.32
N GLY A 16 11.81 -9.55 1.23
CA GLY A 16 11.51 -10.93 1.60
C GLY A 16 10.99 -11.76 0.43
N ALA A 17 10.05 -11.20 -0.36
CA ALA A 17 9.53 -11.86 -1.56
C ALA A 17 10.64 -12.07 -2.61
N TRP A 18 11.53 -11.08 -2.79
CA TRP A 18 12.67 -11.21 -3.70
C TRP A 18 13.65 -12.30 -3.24
N ALA A 19 14.01 -12.32 -1.96
CA ALA A 19 14.86 -13.37 -1.39
C ALA A 19 14.22 -14.76 -1.54
N ALA A 20 12.91 -14.88 -1.28
CA ALA A 20 12.17 -16.12 -1.44
C ALA A 20 12.18 -16.63 -2.89
N ALA A 21 12.08 -15.73 -3.87
CA ALA A 21 12.17 -16.08 -5.29
C ALA A 21 13.55 -16.66 -5.66
N LEU A 22 14.62 -16.25 -4.98
CA LEU A 22 15.97 -16.78 -5.16
C LEU A 22 16.17 -18.13 -4.46
N THR A 23 15.58 -18.33 -3.27
CA THR A 23 15.78 -19.54 -2.46
C THR A 23 14.82 -20.67 -2.78
N TRP A 24 13.61 -20.36 -3.24
CA TRP A 24 12.56 -21.33 -3.59
C TRP A 24 11.98 -21.10 -4.99
N PRO A 25 12.80 -21.15 -6.06
CA PRO A 25 12.34 -20.94 -7.43
C PRO A 25 11.24 -21.94 -7.86
N GLN A 26 11.21 -23.13 -7.26
CA GLN A 26 10.18 -24.16 -7.51
C GLN A 26 8.76 -23.75 -7.12
N LEU A 27 8.58 -22.71 -6.29
CA LEU A 27 7.28 -22.16 -5.93
C LEU A 27 6.79 -21.12 -6.96
N GLY A 28 7.62 -20.76 -7.94
CA GLY A 28 7.27 -19.81 -8.98
C GLY A 28 6.17 -20.35 -9.89
N ILE A 29 5.09 -19.60 -10.02
CA ILE A 29 3.99 -19.91 -10.94
C ILE A 29 4.19 -19.04 -12.19
N SER A 30 4.16 -19.64 -13.37
CA SER A 30 4.22 -18.93 -14.64
C SER A 30 2.85 -18.93 -15.32
N LEU A 31 2.24 -17.75 -15.46
CA LEU A 31 0.96 -17.56 -16.13
C LEU A 31 1.13 -16.64 -17.37
N PRO A 32 0.41 -16.90 -18.47
CA PRO A 32 0.37 -15.98 -19.59
C PRO A 32 -0.13 -14.60 -19.15
N GLY A 33 0.60 -13.53 -19.49
CA GLY A 33 0.22 -12.16 -19.14
C GLY A 33 0.48 -11.73 -17.69
N GLN A 34 1.07 -12.59 -16.85
CA GLN A 34 1.34 -12.33 -15.43
C GLN A 34 2.00 -10.98 -15.16
N ARG A 35 3.03 -10.61 -15.94
CA ARG A 35 3.73 -9.32 -15.79
C ARG A 35 2.81 -8.12 -15.98
N ALA A 36 1.91 -8.18 -16.97
CA ALA A 36 0.96 -7.11 -17.23
C ALA A 36 -0.08 -7.00 -16.10
N CYS A 37 -0.59 -8.14 -15.62
CA CYS A 37 -1.49 -8.18 -14.47
C CYS A 37 -0.81 -7.66 -13.19
N ALA A 38 0.42 -8.09 -12.92
CA ALA A 38 1.23 -7.64 -11.80
C ALA A 38 1.41 -6.12 -11.80
N LEU A 39 1.81 -5.55 -12.94
CA LEU A 39 1.93 -4.09 -13.11
C LEU A 39 0.61 -3.38 -12.88
N ALA A 40 -0.50 -3.88 -13.44
CA ALA A 40 -1.82 -3.29 -13.24
C ALA A 40 -2.24 -3.31 -11.76
N ILE A 41 -2.01 -4.42 -11.05
CA ILE A 41 -2.27 -4.56 -9.62
C ILE A 41 -1.41 -3.59 -8.81
N MET A 42 -0.11 -3.49 -9.11
CA MET A 42 0.80 -2.56 -8.44
C MET A 42 0.39 -1.10 -8.66
N LEU A 43 0.02 -0.72 -9.89
CA LEU A 43 -0.47 0.62 -10.21
C LEU A 43 -1.75 0.96 -9.45
N LEU A 44 -2.69 0.02 -9.36
CA LEU A 44 -3.90 0.18 -8.56
C LEU A 44 -3.56 0.35 -7.07
N GLY A 45 -2.64 -0.46 -6.54
CA GLY A 45 -2.16 -0.36 -5.16
C GLY A 45 -1.47 0.97 -4.85
N ALA A 46 -0.67 1.49 -5.79
CA ALA A 46 -0.05 2.80 -5.70
C ALA A 46 -1.10 3.93 -5.72
N LEU A 47 -2.10 3.84 -6.60
CA LEU A 47 -3.19 4.82 -6.68
C LEU A 47 -3.98 4.88 -5.37
N ILE A 48 -4.31 3.72 -4.79
CA ILE A 48 -5.00 3.59 -3.50
C ILE A 48 -4.14 4.15 -2.34
N ASN A 49 -2.82 4.19 -2.47
CA ASN A 49 -1.93 4.85 -1.51
C ASN A 49 -1.85 6.38 -1.66
N VAL A 50 -1.98 6.90 -2.88
CA VAL A 50 -1.81 8.33 -3.19
C VAL A 50 -3.12 9.11 -3.05
N VAL A 51 -4.24 8.59 -3.58
CA VAL A 51 -5.54 9.27 -3.60
C VAL A 51 -6.02 9.69 -2.20
N PRO A 52 -5.94 8.83 -1.17
CA PRO A 52 -6.22 9.21 0.22
C PRO A 52 -5.40 10.42 0.68
N LYS A 53 -4.07 10.40 0.47
CA LYS A 53 -3.15 11.47 0.91
C LYS A 53 -3.50 12.81 0.24
N TRP A 54 -3.85 12.78 -1.03
CA TRP A 54 -4.30 13.97 -1.75
C TRP A 54 -5.59 14.56 -1.15
N ARG A 55 -6.54 13.71 -0.76
CA ARG A 55 -7.78 14.17 -0.09
C ARG A 55 -7.52 14.78 1.28
N PHE A 56 -6.63 14.21 2.10
CA PHE A 56 -6.23 14.82 3.38
C PHE A 56 -5.59 16.19 3.18
N ARG A 57 -4.67 16.32 2.20
CA ARG A 57 -4.08 17.62 1.84
C ARG A 57 -5.14 18.64 1.42
N ARG A 58 -6.09 18.23 0.58
CA ARG A 58 -7.18 19.11 0.12
C ARG A 58 -8.12 19.52 1.24
N ALA A 59 -8.34 18.64 2.22
CA ALA A 59 -9.13 18.93 3.41
C ALA A 59 -8.35 19.72 4.48
N GLY A 60 -7.08 20.07 4.23
CA GLY A 60 -6.25 20.82 5.18
C GLY A 60 -6.01 20.08 6.50
N THR A 61 -6.09 18.74 6.50
CA THR A 61 -5.98 17.89 7.70
C THR A 61 -4.78 16.96 7.60
N THR A 62 -4.31 16.44 8.74
CA THR A 62 -3.10 15.61 8.83
C THR A 62 -3.40 14.14 8.59
N VAL A 63 -2.50 13.48 7.86
CA VAL A 63 -2.47 12.01 7.75
C VAL A 63 -1.74 11.38 8.95
N ASP A 64 -0.93 12.15 9.67
CA ASP A 64 -0.10 11.65 10.77
C ASP A 64 -0.94 11.36 12.02
N PRO A 65 -1.12 10.07 12.40
CA PRO A 65 -1.92 9.70 13.57
C PRO A 65 -1.26 10.10 14.90
N ARG A 66 0.02 10.50 14.88
CA ARG A 66 0.79 10.86 16.09
C ARG A 66 0.53 12.30 16.55
N ARG A 67 -0.17 13.10 15.76
CA ARG A 67 -0.48 14.51 16.07
C ARG A 67 -1.98 14.77 15.89
N PRO A 68 -2.85 14.13 16.69
CA PRO A 68 -4.30 14.30 16.56
C PRO A 68 -4.75 15.76 16.77
N GLN A 69 -4.00 16.57 17.51
CA GLN A 69 -4.29 17.99 17.71
C GLN A 69 -4.20 18.82 16.41
N ARG A 70 -3.57 18.29 15.35
CA ARG A 70 -3.51 18.91 14.02
C ARG A 70 -4.62 18.43 13.07
N CYS A 71 -5.52 17.57 13.55
CA CYS A 71 -6.65 17.09 12.77
C CYS A 71 -7.74 18.17 12.78
N SER A 72 -7.93 18.85 11.66
CA SER A 72 -8.90 19.94 11.48
C SER A 72 -10.25 19.46 10.94
N ALA A 73 -10.27 18.30 10.28
CA ALA A 73 -11.46 17.70 9.70
C ALA A 73 -11.31 16.18 9.55
N LEU A 74 -12.41 15.45 9.72
CA LEU A 74 -12.50 14.01 9.46
C LEU A 74 -12.86 13.74 8.00
N VAL A 75 -11.97 13.10 7.25
CA VAL A 75 -12.22 12.75 5.84
C VAL A 75 -13.03 11.46 5.75
N GLN A 76 -14.34 11.57 5.50
CA GLN A 76 -15.24 10.40 5.34
C GLN A 76 -15.63 10.12 3.86
N THR A 77 -15.06 10.86 2.91
CA THR A 77 -15.42 10.75 1.48
C THR A 77 -14.40 9.93 0.68
N GLY A 78 -14.84 9.36 -0.45
CA GLY A 78 -14.00 8.54 -1.31
C GLY A 78 -13.68 7.19 -0.67
N LEU A 79 -12.43 6.73 -0.72
CA LEU A 79 -12.01 5.44 -0.19
C LEU A 79 -12.19 5.32 1.34
N HIS A 80 -12.19 6.44 2.07
CA HIS A 80 -12.43 6.45 3.52
C HIS A 80 -13.88 6.14 3.93
N ARG A 81 -14.81 6.07 2.96
CA ARG A 81 -16.18 5.59 3.21
C ARG A 81 -16.25 4.08 3.45
N TYR A 82 -15.27 3.35 2.93
CA TYR A 82 -15.23 1.89 2.96
C TYR A 82 -14.28 1.34 4.02
N SER A 83 -13.19 2.06 4.29
CA SER A 83 -12.20 1.67 5.28
C SER A 83 -11.62 2.89 5.96
N ARG A 84 -11.34 2.80 7.25
CA ARG A 84 -10.62 3.85 7.99
C ARG A 84 -9.16 4.01 7.51
N ASN A 85 -8.58 2.94 6.94
CA ASN A 85 -7.18 2.92 6.48
C ASN A 85 -7.08 2.28 5.08
N PRO A 86 -7.60 2.92 4.02
CA PRO A 86 -7.61 2.35 2.66
C PRO A 86 -6.20 2.13 2.11
N MET A 87 -5.18 2.84 2.62
CA MET A 87 -3.78 2.67 2.21
C MET A 87 -3.25 1.25 2.47
N TYR A 88 -3.73 0.55 3.50
CA TYR A 88 -3.30 -0.84 3.75
C TYR A 88 -3.72 -1.81 2.64
N ILE A 89 -4.88 -1.59 2.02
CA ILE A 89 -5.29 -2.34 0.83
C ILE A 89 -4.31 -2.08 -0.31
N GLY A 90 -3.91 -0.81 -0.50
CA GLY A 90 -2.92 -0.44 -1.50
C GLY A 90 -1.56 -1.11 -1.27
N HIS A 91 -1.11 -1.22 0.00
CA HIS A 91 0.11 -1.94 0.35
C HIS A 91 0.01 -3.45 0.06
N ALA A 92 -1.14 -4.07 0.37
CA ALA A 92 -1.36 -5.48 0.07
C ALA A 92 -1.31 -5.76 -1.44
N LEU A 93 -1.92 -4.89 -2.26
CA LEU A 93 -1.87 -4.99 -3.72
C LEU A 93 -0.44 -4.81 -4.26
N LEU A 94 0.32 -3.85 -3.73
CA LEU A 94 1.73 -3.67 -4.11
C LEU A 94 2.57 -4.92 -3.84
N LEU A 95 2.41 -5.53 -2.66
CA LEU A 95 3.11 -6.76 -2.31
C LEU A 95 2.65 -7.95 -3.17
N ALA A 96 1.34 -8.08 -3.42
CA ALA A 96 0.80 -9.15 -4.24
C ALA A 96 1.30 -9.09 -5.69
N GLY A 97 1.33 -7.90 -6.29
CA GLY A 97 1.89 -7.71 -7.64
C GLY A 97 3.42 -7.83 -7.70
N TRP A 98 4.12 -7.52 -6.61
CA TRP A 98 5.58 -7.70 -6.54
C TRP A 98 5.99 -9.17 -6.38
N ALA A 99 5.19 -9.96 -5.64
CA ALA A 99 5.49 -11.35 -5.33
C ALA A 99 5.06 -12.35 -6.43
N THR A 100 4.71 -11.86 -7.62
CA THR A 100 4.36 -12.69 -8.77
C THR A 100 5.55 -13.02 -9.65
#